data_AF-A0AAP8N7Q4-F1
#
_entry.id   AF-A0AAP8N7Q4-F1
#
_cell.length_a   1.000
_cell.length_b   1.000
_cell.length_c   1.000
_cell.angle_alpha   90.00
_cell.angle_beta   90.00
_cell.angle_gamma   90.00
#
_symmetry.space_group_name_H-M   'P 1'
#
loop_
_entity.id
_entity.type
_entity.pdbx_description
1 polymer ?
#
loop_
_entity_poly.entity_id
_entity_poly.type
_entity_poly.pdbx_seq_one_letter_code
_entity_poly.pdbx_strand_id
1 'polypeptide(L)'
;GRHFAVENPGYHRKLVVFEKGEENVQMLSLDKDGICIRDLEASNANVIFVTPSHQFPYGMIMPIKRRVQLLQWAQGECGRY
;
A
#
# COMPACT_ATOMS: atom_id res chain seq x y z
N GLY A 1 -15.17 -2.88 -8.53
CA GLY A 1 -14.07 -2.23 -9.28
C GLY A 1 -12.75 -2.61 -8.63
N ARG A 2 -11.61 -2.20 -9.18
CA ARG A 2 -10.33 -2.32 -8.45
C ARG A 2 -10.25 -1.18 -7.45
N HIS A 3 -10.03 -1.50 -6.18
CA HIS A 3 -9.71 -0.54 -5.13
C HIS A 3 -8.21 -0.55 -4.88
N PHE A 4 -7.62 0.62 -4.70
CA PHE A 4 -6.17 0.79 -4.62
C PHE A 4 -5.79 1.31 -3.24
N ALA A 5 -4.70 0.81 -2.68
CA ALA A 5 -4.08 1.32 -1.47
C ALA A 5 -2.75 2.01 -1.82
N VAL A 6 -2.52 3.19 -1.24
CA VAL A 6 -1.27 3.93 -1.39
C VAL A 6 -0.74 4.36 -0.03
N GLU A 7 0.59 4.39 0.10
CA GLU A 7 1.29 4.96 1.25
C GLU A 7 0.85 6.42 1.49
N ASN A 8 0.61 6.79 2.76
CA ASN A 8 0.27 8.14 3.17
C ASN A 8 1.06 8.58 4.41
N PRO A 9 2.00 9.53 4.27
CA PRO A 9 2.45 10.16 3.02
C PRO A 9 3.18 9.17 2.09
N GLY A 10 3.13 9.39 0.78
CA GLY A 10 3.74 8.47 -0.20
C GLY A 10 3.93 9.10 -1.58
N TYR A 11 4.93 8.59 -2.32
CA TYR A 11 5.32 9.13 -3.63
C TYR A 11 4.19 9.04 -4.67
N HIS A 12 3.57 7.85 -4.79
CA HIS A 12 2.60 7.57 -5.85
C HIS A 12 1.20 8.13 -5.59
N ARG A 13 0.91 8.65 -4.38
CA ARG A 13 -0.44 9.04 -3.97
C ARG A 13 -1.13 9.95 -4.97
N LYS A 14 -0.50 11.06 -5.36
CA LYS A 14 -1.13 12.05 -6.27
C LYS A 14 -1.41 11.46 -7.65
N LEU A 15 -0.45 10.71 -8.19
CA LEU A 15 -0.58 10.11 -9.52
C LEU A 15 -1.69 9.06 -9.54
N VAL A 16 -1.71 8.17 -8.54
CA VAL A 16 -2.70 7.10 -8.46
C VAL A 16 -4.11 7.64 -8.24
N VAL A 17 -4.29 8.63 -7.36
CA VAL A 17 -5.58 9.31 -7.16
C VAL A 17 -6.06 9.96 -8.46
N PHE A 18 -5.18 10.66 -9.18
CA PHE A 18 -5.52 11.30 -10.44
C PHE A 18 -5.93 10.29 -11.52
N GLU A 19 -5.21 9.16 -11.64
CA GLU A 19 -5.47 8.16 -12.68
C GLU A 19 -6.66 7.22 -12.38
N LYS A 20 -6.90 6.91 -11.10
CA LYS A 20 -7.86 5.87 -10.68
C LYS A 20 -9.15 6.44 -10.11
N GLY A 21 -9.21 7.74 -9.85
CA GLY A 21 -10.32 8.39 -9.15
C GLY A 21 -10.17 8.30 -7.64
N GLU A 22 -10.45 9.39 -6.94
CA GLU A 22 -10.29 9.51 -5.48
C GLU A 22 -11.17 8.49 -4.73
N GLU A 23 -12.35 8.18 -5.26
CA GLU A 23 -13.29 7.22 -4.70
C GLU A 23 -12.79 5.77 -4.71
N ASN A 24 -11.78 5.47 -5.54
CA ASN A 24 -11.20 4.13 -5.66
C ASN A 24 -9.86 3.99 -4.91
N VAL A 25 -9.34 5.05 -4.30
CA VAL A 25 -7.99 5.07 -3.70
C VAL A 25 -8.05 5.32 -2.20
N GLN A 26 -7.58 4.34 -1.43
CA GLN A 26 -7.43 4.41 0.02
C GLN A 26 -6.00 4.81 0.40
N MET A 27 -5.90 5.86 1.21
CA MET A 27 -4.64 6.38 1.71
C MET A 27 -4.32 5.73 3.06
N LEU A 28 -3.36 4.79 3.08
CA LEU A 28 -3.05 4.01 4.27
C LEU A 28 -1.90 4.62 5.06
N SER A 29 -2.01 4.55 6.39
CA SER A 29 -0.98 5.07 7.28
C SER A 29 0.31 4.24 7.21
N LEU A 30 1.40 4.84 7.68
CA LEU A 30 2.69 4.17 7.82
C LEU A 30 2.96 3.87 9.29
N ASP A 31 3.55 2.70 9.53
CA ASP A 31 4.25 2.39 10.75
C ASP A 31 5.77 2.34 10.51
N LYS A 32 6.53 1.96 11.53
CA LYS A 32 8.01 1.90 11.48
C LYS A 32 8.59 1.00 10.38
N ASP A 33 7.80 0.07 9.84
CA ASP A 33 8.23 -0.90 8.83
C ASP A 33 7.66 -0.55 7.44
N GLY A 34 6.98 0.59 7.28
CA GLY A 34 6.34 1.04 6.04
C GLY A 34 4.81 1.02 6.15
N ILE A 35 4.11 0.69 5.06
CA ILE A 35 2.63 0.69 5.03
C ILE A 35 2.03 -0.23 6.10
N CYS A 36 1.07 0.26 6.89
CA CYS A 36 0.45 -0.49 7.97
C CYS A 36 -0.35 -1.68 7.42
N ILE A 37 0.09 -2.90 7.75
CA ILE A 37 -0.58 -4.13 7.28
C ILE A 37 -1.99 -4.27 7.85
N ARG A 38 -2.21 -3.86 9.10
CA ARG A 38 -3.53 -3.94 9.72
C ARG A 38 -4.53 -3.03 9.00
N ASP A 39 -4.10 -1.83 8.62
CA ASP A 39 -4.93 -0.91 7.86
C ASP A 39 -5.23 -1.48 6.47
N LEU A 40 -4.25 -2.14 5.83
CA LEU A 40 -4.43 -2.79 4.53
C LEU A 40 -5.41 -3.97 4.60
N GLU A 41 -5.32 -4.81 5.62
CA GLU A 41 -6.22 -5.95 5.83
C GLU A 41 -7.66 -5.50 6.15
N ALA A 42 -7.82 -4.39 6.86
CA ALA A 42 -9.11 -3.78 7.14
C ALA A 42 -9.67 -2.96 5.96
N SER A 43 -8.86 -2.74 4.93
CA SER A 43 -9.22 -1.99 3.72
C SER A 43 -10.04 -2.87 2.77
N ASN A 44 -10.59 -2.27 1.70
CA ASN A 44 -11.20 -3.03 0.60
C ASN A 44 -10.29 -3.08 -0.64
N ALA A 45 -9.01 -2.74 -0.48
CA ALA A 45 -8.06 -2.65 -1.56
C ALA A 45 -7.74 -4.03 -2.14
N ASN A 46 -7.52 -4.04 -3.45
CA ASN A 46 -7.07 -5.21 -4.21
C ASN A 46 -5.73 -4.94 -4.90
N VAL A 47 -5.22 -3.71 -4.83
CA VAL A 47 -3.91 -3.36 -5.41
C VAL A 47 -3.21 -2.42 -4.46
N ILE A 48 -1.96 -2.68 -4.10
CA ILE A 48 -1.17 -1.80 -3.22
C ILE A 48 0.06 -1.22 -3.92
N PHE A 49 0.29 0.07 -3.76
CA PHE A 49 1.52 0.75 -4.17
C PHE A 49 2.41 1.00 -2.95
N VAL A 50 3.60 0.40 -2.97
CA VAL A 50 4.61 0.53 -1.91
C VAL A 50 5.96 0.97 -2.47
N THR A 51 6.77 1.63 -1.64
CA THR A 51 8.14 2.03 -1.97
C THR A 51 9.16 1.33 -1.04
N PRO A 52 9.37 0.02 -1.19
CA PRO A 52 9.96 -0.84 -0.13
C PRO A 52 11.48 -0.66 0.06
N SER A 53 12.19 -0.13 -0.94
CA SER A 53 13.63 0.09 -0.84
C SER A 53 13.98 1.43 -0.19
N HIS A 54 13.16 2.45 -0.43
CA HIS A 54 13.36 3.77 0.12
C HIS A 54 12.02 4.51 0.13
N GLN A 55 11.31 4.40 1.25
CA GLN A 55 10.01 5.01 1.40
C GLN A 55 10.12 6.53 1.22
N PHE A 56 9.21 7.16 0.48
CA PHE A 56 9.21 8.62 0.35
C PHE A 56 8.06 9.24 1.17
N PRO A 57 8.31 10.25 2.03
CA PRO A 57 9.54 11.04 2.14
C PRO A 57 10.50 10.57 3.24
N TYR A 58 10.17 9.54 4.02
CA TYR A 58 10.87 9.26 5.27
C TYR A 58 12.16 8.42 5.14
N GLY A 59 12.44 7.87 3.95
CA GLY A 59 13.61 7.03 3.69
C GLY A 59 13.58 5.66 4.36
N MET A 60 12.42 5.19 4.83
CA MET A 60 12.31 3.90 5.51
C MET A 60 12.62 2.75 4.56
N ILE A 61 13.37 1.77 5.06
CA ILE A 61 13.63 0.53 4.33
C ILE A 61 12.66 -0.52 4.87
N MET A 62 11.80 -1.05 4.00
CA MET A 62 10.82 -2.05 4.39
C MET A 62 11.52 -3.38 4.70
N PRO A 63 11.41 -3.90 5.93
CA PRO A 63 12.07 -5.13 6.33
C PRO A 63 11.48 -6.35 5.62
N ILE A 64 12.26 -7.42 5.50
CA ILE A 64 11.83 -8.66 4.84
C ILE A 64 10.53 -9.22 5.42
N LYS A 65 10.32 -9.09 6.73
CA LYS A 65 9.09 -9.50 7.41
C LYS A 65 7.86 -8.79 6.82
N ARG A 66 7.91 -7.47 6.64
CA ARG A 66 6.80 -6.70 6.05
C ARG A 66 6.58 -7.07 4.59
N ARG A 67 7.65 -7.29 3.83
CA ARG A 67 7.56 -7.75 2.43
C ARG A 67 6.84 -9.11 2.33
N VAL A 68 7.16 -10.05 3.22
CA VAL A 68 6.48 -11.35 3.28
C VAL A 68 5.01 -11.19 3.65
N GLN A 69 4.67 -10.31 4.61
CA GLN A 69 3.27 -10.03 4.94
C GLN A 69 2.48 -9.48 3.75
N LEU A 70 3.06 -8.57 2.97
CA LEU A 70 2.44 -8.04 1.75
C LEU A 70 2.24 -9.13 0.69
N LEU A 71 3.23 -10.00 0.49
CA LEU A 71 3.10 -11.13 -0.45
C LEU A 71 2.00 -12.11 0.00
N GLN A 72 1.92 -12.41 1.30
CA GLN A 72 0.85 -13.24 1.86
C GLN A 72 -0.51 -12.58 1.70
N TRP A 73 -0.61 -11.27 1.95
CA TRP A 73 -1.83 -10.52 1.72
C TRP A 73 -2.28 -10.57 0.26
N ALA A 74 -1.34 -10.43 -0.69
CA ALA A 74 -1.62 -10.53 -2.13
C ALA A 74 -2.03 -11.94 -2.57
N GLN A 75 -1.54 -12.99 -1.90
CA GLN A 75 -1.93 -14.38 -2.16
C GLN A 75 -3.24 -14.79 -1.47
N GLY A 76 -3.71 -14.02 -0.49
CA GLY A 76 -4.87 -14.37 0.33
C GLY A 76 -6.20 -14.39 -0.43
N GLU A 77 -6.34 -13.62 -1.51
CA GLU A 77 -7.55 -13.57 -2.33
C GLU A 77 -7.22 -13.38 -3.81
N CYS A 78 -8.03 -13.99 -4.68
CA CYS A 78 -7.89 -13.82 -6.12
C CYS A 78 -8.09 -12.35 -6.51
N GLY A 79 -7.12 -11.80 -7.25
CA GLY A 79 -7.19 -10.42 -7.74
C GLY A 79 -6.53 -9.39 -6.84
N ARG A 80 -5.83 -9.80 -5.77
CA ARG A 80 -4.93 -8.93 -5.00
C ARG A 80 -3.53 -8.85 -5.62
N TYR A 81 -2.94 -7.66 -5.66
CA TYR A 81 -1.64 -7.36 -6.28
C TYR A 81 -0.82 -6.32 -5.49
#